data_AF-A0A846DDQ2-F1
#
_entry.id   AF-A0A846DDQ2-F1
#
_cell.length_a   1.000
_cell.length_b   1.000
_cell.length_c   1.000
_cell.angle_alpha   90.00
_cell.angle_beta   90.00
_cell.angle_gamma   90.00
#
_symmetry.space_group_name_H-M   'P 1'
#
loop_
_entity.id
_entity.type
_entity.pdbx_description
1 polymer ?
#
loop_
_entity_poly.entity_id
_entity_poly.type
_entity_poly.pdbx_seq_one_letter_code
_entity_poly.pdbx_strand_id
1 'polypeptide(L)'
;MGEEKSQPILLSLIKRVLVAETDNLEQLTAMVGLNLAEDFTAADLSYTDLSQARLMEADFRGTDFRGANLQGANLCNADLRGADFSRANLSMSHFRNANLQGV
;
A
#
# COMPACT_ATOMS: atom_id res chain seq x y z
N MET A 1 -17.27 -14.82 -16.46
CA MET A 1 -16.04 -15.63 -16.33
C MET A 1 -14.95 -14.67 -15.92
N GLY A 2 -14.82 -14.44 -14.60
CA GLY A 2 -13.87 -13.46 -14.08
C GLY A 2 -12.49 -14.08 -14.09
N GLU A 3 -11.53 -13.43 -14.75
CA GLU A 3 -10.14 -13.83 -14.64
C GLU A 3 -9.70 -13.54 -13.20
N GLU A 4 -9.62 -14.60 -12.39
CA GLU A 4 -9.03 -14.54 -11.06
C GLU A 4 -7.54 -14.20 -11.25
N LYS A 5 -7.17 -12.94 -10.98
CA LYS A 5 -5.78 -12.49 -11.09
C LYS A 5 -4.92 -13.41 -10.22
N SER A 6 -3.98 -14.12 -10.83
CA SER A 6 -3.08 -14.95 -10.04
C SER A 6 -2.30 -14.08 -9.05
N GLN A 7 -2.11 -14.57 -7.82
CA GLN A 7 -1.43 -13.86 -6.73
C GLN A 7 -0.10 -13.18 -7.15
N PRO A 8 0.80 -13.81 -7.95
CA PRO A 8 2.03 -13.15 -8.41
C PRO A 8 1.78 -11.95 -9.34
N ILE A 9 0.77 -12.05 -10.21
CA ILE A 9 0.40 -10.97 -11.13
C ILE A 9 -0.19 -9.82 -10.34
N LEU A 10 -1.14 -10.12 -9.44
CA LEU A 10 -1.75 -9.13 -8.55
C LEU A 10 -0.71 -8.36 -7.76
N LEU A 11 0.23 -9.07 -7.11
CA LEU A 11 1.28 -8.43 -6.33
C LEU A 11 2.19 -7.54 -7.18
N SER A 12 2.51 -7.97 -8.41
CA SER A 12 3.31 -7.16 -9.32
C SER A 12 2.60 -5.88 -9.75
N LEU A 13 1.27 -5.93 -9.92
CA LEU A 13 0.46 -4.74 -10.25
C LEU A 13 0.38 -3.79 -9.07
N ILE A 14 0.12 -4.30 -7.87
CA ILE A 14 0.11 -3.52 -6.62
C ILE A 14 1.42 -2.77 -6.48
N LYS A 15 2.57 -3.46 -6.54
CA LYS A 15 3.88 -2.83 -6.37
C LYS A 15 4.11 -1.74 -7.43
N ARG A 16 3.78 -2.01 -8.70
CA ARG A 16 3.90 -1.02 -9.80
C ARG A 16 3.03 0.20 -9.57
N VAL A 17 1.82 0.02 -9.05
CA VAL A 17 0.90 1.13 -8.77
C VAL A 17 1.40 1.99 -7.61
N LEU A 18 1.93 1.37 -6.55
CA LEU A 18 2.40 2.13 -5.39
C LEU A 18 3.69 2.91 -5.63
N VAL A 19 4.57 2.42 -6.50
CA VAL A 19 5.81 3.12 -6.88
C VAL A 19 5.63 4.07 -8.06
N ALA A 20 4.45 4.10 -8.68
CA ALA A 20 4.15 5.13 -9.66
C ALA A 20 4.06 6.46 -8.91
N GLU A 21 4.88 7.45 -9.29
CA GLU A 21 4.84 8.81 -8.74
C GLU A 21 3.55 9.55 -9.17
N THR A 22 2.39 9.02 -8.80
CA THR A 22 1.07 9.53 -9.15
C THR A 22 0.38 10.13 -7.93
N ASP A 23 -0.28 11.26 -8.12
CA ASP A 23 -1.15 11.89 -7.14
C ASP A 23 -2.58 11.34 -7.16
N ASN A 24 -2.90 10.43 -8.09
CA ASN A 24 -4.24 9.86 -8.27
C ASN A 24 -4.20 8.32 -8.30
N LEU A 25 -4.03 7.73 -7.12
CA LEU A 25 -3.97 6.28 -6.92
C LEU A 25 -5.27 5.59 -7.36
N GLU A 26 -6.43 6.22 -7.12
CA GLU A 26 -7.74 5.70 -7.53
C GLU A 26 -7.82 5.51 -9.04
N GLN A 27 -7.49 6.54 -9.82
CA GLN A 27 -7.52 6.43 -11.28
C GLN A 27 -6.51 5.40 -11.80
N LEU A 28 -5.31 5.34 -11.22
CA LEU A 28 -4.29 4.37 -11.64
C LEU A 28 -4.73 2.93 -11.35
N THR A 29 -5.29 2.67 -10.17
CA THR A 29 -5.83 1.34 -9.83
C THR A 29 -6.94 0.93 -10.79
N ALA A 30 -7.87 1.84 -11.12
CA ALA A 30 -8.94 1.57 -12.09
C ALA A 30 -8.40 1.18 -13.48
N MET A 31 -7.31 1.80 -13.95
CA MET A 31 -6.70 1.48 -15.25
C MET A 31 -6.15 0.05 -15.33
N VAL A 32 -5.65 -0.49 -14.23
CA VAL A 32 -5.13 -1.88 -14.14
C VAL A 32 -6.14 -2.83 -13.49
N GLY A 33 -7.37 -2.35 -13.28
CA GLY A 33 -8.48 -3.08 -12.69
C GLY A 33 -8.28 -3.45 -11.21
N LEU A 34 -7.41 -2.76 -10.48
CA LEU A 34 -7.23 -2.94 -9.04
C LEU A 34 -8.34 -2.23 -8.24
N ASN A 35 -8.70 -2.80 -7.10
CA ASN A 35 -9.60 -2.23 -6.12
C ASN A 35 -8.81 -1.80 -4.87
N LEU A 36 -8.79 -0.50 -4.56
CA LEU A 36 -8.09 0.06 -3.41
C LEU A 36 -8.52 -0.54 -2.06
N ALA A 37 -9.78 -0.96 -1.93
CA ALA A 37 -10.33 -1.48 -0.68
C ALA A 37 -10.06 -3.00 -0.48
N GLU A 38 -9.70 -3.71 -1.55
CA GLU A 38 -9.62 -5.18 -1.52
C GLU A 38 -8.22 -5.68 -1.87
N ASP A 39 -7.64 -5.19 -2.98
CA ASP A 39 -6.41 -5.77 -3.52
C ASP A 39 -5.18 -5.48 -2.67
N PHE A 40 -5.20 -4.41 -1.87
CA PHE A 40 -4.07 -4.00 -1.00
C PHE A 40 -4.14 -4.62 0.40
N THR A 41 -5.31 -5.12 0.81
CA THR A 41 -5.51 -5.78 2.10
C THR A 41 -4.68 -7.06 2.18
N ALA A 42 -3.95 -7.24 3.28
CA ALA A 42 -3.09 -8.40 3.54
C ALA A 42 -2.02 -8.67 2.47
N ALA A 43 -1.68 -7.68 1.63
CA ALA A 43 -0.65 -7.81 0.62
C ALA A 43 0.76 -7.95 1.25
N ASP A 44 1.65 -8.67 0.58
CA ASP A 44 3.06 -8.77 0.96
C ASP A 44 3.89 -7.67 0.28
N LEU A 45 4.05 -6.56 1.00
CA LEU A 45 4.89 -5.44 0.61
C LEU A 45 6.21 -5.40 1.39
N SER A 46 6.59 -6.53 2.01
CA SER A 46 7.82 -6.63 2.76
C SER A 46 9.02 -6.31 1.86
N TYR A 47 10.00 -5.62 2.44
CA TYR A 47 11.24 -5.19 1.78
C TYR A 47 11.05 -4.40 0.47
N THR A 48 9.87 -3.81 0.25
CA THR A 48 9.60 -3.01 -0.95
C THR A 48 10.04 -1.56 -0.72
N ASP A 49 10.60 -0.92 -1.76
CA ASP A 49 10.85 0.51 -1.73
C ASP A 49 9.57 1.27 -2.11
N LEU A 50 8.99 1.94 -1.13
CA LEU A 50 7.81 2.78 -1.21
C LEU A 50 8.15 4.20 -0.73
N SER A 51 9.42 4.60 -0.84
CA SER A 51 9.83 5.94 -0.46
C SER A 51 9.09 6.99 -1.29
N GLN A 52 8.65 8.06 -0.64
CA GLN A 52 7.83 9.14 -1.21
C GLN A 52 6.49 8.67 -1.83
N ALA A 53 6.08 7.42 -1.63
CA ALA A 53 4.85 6.90 -2.23
C ALA A 53 3.61 7.65 -1.74
N ARG A 54 2.64 7.84 -2.64
CA ARG A 54 1.38 8.54 -2.35
C ARG A 54 0.31 7.49 -2.07
N LEU A 55 0.17 7.15 -0.78
CA LEU A 55 -0.60 6.03 -0.25
C LEU A 55 -1.82 6.50 0.56
N MET A 56 -2.31 7.71 0.28
CA MET A 56 -3.42 8.30 1.03
C MET A 56 -4.71 7.52 0.80
N GLU A 57 -5.56 7.42 1.83
CA GLU A 57 -6.93 6.87 1.75
C GLU A 57 -7.00 5.39 1.32
N ALA A 58 -5.87 4.72 1.12
CA ALA A 58 -5.81 3.32 0.73
C ALA A 58 -6.07 2.37 1.92
N ASP A 59 -6.58 1.18 1.61
CA ASP A 59 -6.86 0.13 2.58
C ASP A 59 -5.70 -0.88 2.62
N PHE A 60 -4.86 -0.77 3.64
CA PHE A 60 -3.71 -1.63 3.91
C PHE A 60 -3.91 -2.47 5.18
N ARG A 61 -5.15 -2.86 5.47
CA ARG A 61 -5.42 -3.71 6.64
C ARG A 61 -4.66 -5.03 6.52
N GLY A 62 -3.94 -5.41 7.58
CA GLY A 62 -3.18 -6.65 7.64
C GLY A 62 -1.99 -6.73 6.68
N THR A 63 -1.66 -5.64 5.95
CA THR A 63 -0.57 -5.63 4.98
C THR A 63 0.78 -5.82 5.68
N ASP A 64 1.65 -6.63 5.08
CA ASP A 64 3.01 -6.84 5.56
C ASP A 64 3.94 -5.78 4.95
N PHE A 65 4.39 -4.83 5.76
CA PHE A 65 5.38 -3.82 5.40
C PHE A 65 6.75 -4.10 6.05
N ARG A 66 7.02 -5.33 6.51
CA ARG A 66 8.26 -5.63 7.23
C ARG A 66 9.48 -5.29 6.39
N GLY A 67 10.38 -4.50 6.95
CA GLY A 67 11.59 -4.05 6.26
C GLY A 67 11.37 -3.14 5.05
N ALA A 68 10.14 -2.70 4.76
CA ALA A 68 9.86 -1.79 3.65
C ALA A 68 10.49 -0.40 3.88
N ASN A 69 10.87 0.27 2.80
CA ASN A 69 11.30 1.66 2.86
C ASN A 69 10.10 2.56 2.57
N LEU A 70 9.57 3.24 3.58
CA LEU A 70 8.43 4.16 3.48
C LEU A 70 8.88 5.60 3.76
N GLN A 71 10.16 5.91 3.55
CA GLN A 71 10.70 7.23 3.84
C GLN A 71 9.94 8.31 3.08
N GLY A 72 9.33 9.25 3.81
CA GLY A 72 8.54 10.33 3.22
C GLY A 72 7.22 9.89 2.57
N ALA A 73 6.81 8.62 2.71
CA ALA A 73 5.55 8.15 2.16
C ALA A 73 4.36 8.88 2.82
N ASN A 74 3.33 9.16 2.03
CA ASN A 74 2.12 9.81 2.51
C ASN A 74 0.99 8.78 2.70
N LEU A 75 0.76 8.39 3.94
CA LEU A 75 -0.27 7.44 4.39
C LEU A 75 -1.44 8.16 5.09
N CYS A 76 -1.67 9.44 4.77
CA CYS A 76 -2.76 10.19 5.39
C CYS A 76 -4.13 9.55 5.09
N ASN A 77 -5.00 9.47 6.09
CA ASN A 77 -6.32 8.83 6.03
C ASN A 77 -6.30 7.34 5.64
N ALA A 78 -5.15 6.67 5.55
CA ALA A 78 -5.08 5.25 5.21
C ALA A 78 -5.61 4.36 6.35
N ASP A 79 -6.19 3.22 6.01
CA ASP A 79 -6.55 2.18 6.97
C ASP A 79 -5.40 1.17 7.08
N LEU A 80 -4.68 1.19 8.20
CA LEU A 80 -3.48 0.38 8.43
C LEU A 80 -3.72 -0.66 9.54
N ARG A 81 -4.98 -0.99 9.86
CA ARG A 81 -5.27 -1.88 10.99
C ARG A 81 -4.59 -3.23 10.85
N GLY A 82 -3.82 -3.63 11.85
CA GLY A 82 -3.09 -4.90 11.86
C GLY A 82 -1.95 -5.00 10.84
N ALA A 83 -1.54 -3.89 10.20
CA ALA A 83 -0.38 -3.89 9.32
C ALA A 83 0.92 -4.05 10.13
N ASP A 84 1.89 -4.81 9.60
CA ASP A 84 3.17 -5.04 10.26
C ASP A 84 4.27 -4.15 9.65
N PHE A 85 4.73 -3.15 10.41
CA PHE A 85 5.83 -2.27 10.02
C PHE A 85 7.17 -2.65 10.66
N SER A 86 7.33 -3.87 11.17
CA SER A 86 8.57 -4.30 11.84
C SER A 86 9.77 -4.09 10.93
N ARG A 87 10.76 -3.33 11.41
CA ARG A 87 11.98 -2.96 10.67
C ARG A 87 11.76 -2.06 9.45
N ALA A 88 10.56 -1.53 9.24
CA ALA A 88 10.32 -0.58 8.16
C ALA A 88 11.00 0.78 8.43
N ASN A 89 11.44 1.46 7.38
CA ASN A 89 11.91 2.84 7.48
C ASN A 89 10.73 3.80 7.30
N LEU A 90 10.25 4.37 8.41
CA LEU A 90 9.15 5.34 8.44
C LEU A 90 9.64 6.79 8.58
N SER A 91 10.92 7.06 8.29
CA SER A 91 11.47 8.41 8.45
C SER A 91 10.70 9.41 7.57
N MET A 92 10.25 10.53 8.13
CA MET A 92 9.51 11.58 7.40
C MET A 92 8.15 11.15 6.81
N SER A 93 7.64 9.94 7.07
CA SER A 93 6.33 9.53 6.55
C SER A 93 5.18 10.26 7.25
N HIS A 94 4.07 10.46 6.55
CA HIS A 94 2.90 11.16 7.05
C HIS A 94 1.75 10.20 7.34
N PHE A 95 1.20 10.26 8.56
CA PHE A 95 0.10 9.39 9.03
C PHE A 95 -1.11 10.17 9.54
N ARG A 96 -1.31 11.42 9.10
CA ARG A 96 -2.43 12.23 9.60
C ARG A 96 -3.75 11.50 9.35
N ASN A 97 -4.54 11.31 10.41
CA ASN A 97 -5.82 10.58 10.40
C ASN A 97 -5.73 9.10 9.97
N ALA A 98 -4.55 8.50 9.88
CA ALA A 98 -4.45 7.08 9.56
C ALA A 98 -4.99 6.22 10.71
N ASN A 99 -5.64 5.11 10.38
CA ASN A 99 -6.10 4.15 11.38
C ASN A 99 -4.98 3.14 11.67
N LEU A 100 -4.30 3.31 12.81
CA LEU A 100 -3.15 2.51 13.23
C LEU A 100 -3.50 1.45 14.29
N GLN A 101 -4.78 1.11 14.46
CA GLN A 101 -5.16 0.15 15.50
C GLN A 101 -4.52 -1.22 15.23
N GLY A 102 -3.78 -1.74 16.20
CA GLY A 102 -3.17 -3.08 16.13
C GLY A 102 -1.92 -3.17 15.24
N VAL A 103 -1.35 -2.03 14.88
CA VAL A 103 -0.01 -1.89 14.27
C VAL A 103 1.07 -2.11 15.33
#